data_AF-A0A3B1D1I6-F1
#
_entry.id   AF-A0A3B1D1I6-F1
#
_cell.length_a   1.000
_cell.length_b   1.000
_cell.length_c   1.000
_cell.angle_alpha   90.00
_cell.angle_beta   90.00
_cell.angle_gamma   90.00
#
_symmetry.space_group_name_H-M   'P 1'
#
loop_
_entity.id
_entity.type
_entity.pdbx_description
1 polymer ?
#
loop_
_entity_poly.entity_id
_entity_poly.type
_entity_poly.pdbx_seq_one_letter_code
_entity_poly.pdbx_strand_id
1 'polypeptide(L)'
;DEEPDREATLEDLTCDSDGRIDTFIGNHRGTEKSLRVHSIEPGESYQLGIFLIGAYQEILGDMHNLFGDTNTVHVSLNEDGSLNYEQIIEGEDVTDVLDYVQFKGDELAGRVAGFLIASVEKGTLTQEEADDYLALYKEGLNGYTYLVKPPPA
;
A
#
# COMPACT_ATOMS: atom_id res chain seq x y z
N ASP A 1 7.19 25.10 -7.08
CA ASP A 1 7.69 25.75 -8.32
C ASP A 1 9.20 25.59 -8.51
N GLU A 2 9.76 24.43 -8.15
CA GLU A 2 11.18 24.13 -8.32
C GLU A 2 11.40 23.33 -9.61
N GLU A 3 12.58 23.45 -10.22
CA GLU A 3 12.92 22.60 -11.36
C GLU A 3 13.43 21.25 -10.85
N PRO A 4 12.95 20.11 -11.36
CA PRO A 4 13.50 18.79 -11.05
C PRO A 4 15.01 18.71 -11.33
N ASP A 5 15.79 18.35 -10.33
CA ASP A 5 17.26 18.36 -10.35
C ASP A 5 17.89 16.95 -10.42
N ARG A 6 17.06 15.90 -10.40
CA ARG A 6 17.50 14.49 -10.42
C ARG A 6 16.82 13.70 -11.53
N GLU A 7 17.50 12.65 -11.98
CA GLU A 7 16.90 11.59 -12.81
C GLU A 7 16.64 10.36 -11.95
N ALA A 8 15.47 9.75 -12.13
CA ALA A 8 15.04 8.56 -11.41
C ALA A 8 14.33 7.56 -12.34
N THR A 9 14.40 6.28 -11.99
CA THR A 9 13.46 5.25 -12.45
C THR A 9 12.45 5.00 -11.34
N LEU A 10 11.26 4.53 -11.71
CA LEU A 10 10.22 4.19 -10.74
C LEU A 10 10.08 2.66 -10.70
N GLU A 11 10.19 2.12 -9.49
CA GLU A 11 9.98 0.72 -9.16
C GLU A 11 8.91 0.68 -8.07
N ASP A 12 8.05 -0.34 -8.11
CA ASP A 12 7.02 -0.53 -7.10
C ASP A 12 7.58 -1.26 -5.88
N LEU A 13 6.68 -1.70 -4.98
CA LEU A 13 7.03 -2.34 -3.72
C LEU A 13 7.05 -3.88 -3.82
N THR A 14 6.85 -4.45 -5.01
CA THR A 14 6.82 -5.89 -5.17
C THR A 14 8.24 -6.47 -5.05
N CYS A 15 8.30 -7.76 -4.72
CA CYS A 15 9.56 -8.49 -4.62
C CYS A 15 10.13 -8.94 -5.98
N ASP A 16 9.39 -8.75 -7.06
CA ASP A 16 9.81 -9.13 -8.40
C ASP A 16 10.51 -7.97 -9.12
N SER A 17 11.35 -8.28 -10.10
CA SER A 17 12.12 -7.27 -10.81
C SER A 17 11.37 -6.61 -11.97
N ASP A 18 10.14 -7.06 -12.25
CA ASP A 18 9.34 -6.61 -13.39
C ASP A 18 8.44 -5.42 -13.02
N GLY A 19 8.20 -5.18 -11.72
CA GLY A 19 7.53 -4.03 -11.12
C GLY A 19 8.26 -2.69 -11.32
N ARG A 20 8.59 -2.33 -12.57
CA ARG A 20 9.32 -1.10 -12.92
C ARG A 20 8.77 -0.40 -14.16
N ILE A 21 8.89 0.92 -14.17
CA ILE A 21 8.55 1.74 -15.34
C ILE A 21 9.82 1.97 -16.18
N ASP A 22 9.88 1.32 -17.35
CA ASP A 22 11.03 1.37 -18.26
C ASP A 22 11.07 2.62 -19.16
N THR A 23 9.97 3.36 -19.26
CA THR A 23 9.77 4.38 -20.29
C THR A 23 8.89 5.52 -19.79
N PHE A 24 9.36 6.76 -19.94
CA PHE A 24 8.68 7.98 -19.49
C PHE A 24 8.39 8.92 -20.67
N ILE A 25 7.46 9.85 -20.48
CA ILE A 25 7.12 10.88 -21.49
C ILE A 25 8.24 11.93 -21.54
N GLY A 26 8.84 12.13 -22.71
CA GLY A 26 9.89 13.12 -22.94
C GLY A 26 9.40 14.47 -23.47
N ASN A 27 10.29 15.47 -23.46
CA ASN A 27 9.97 16.84 -23.87
C ASN A 27 9.70 17.01 -25.38
N HIS A 28 10.13 16.07 -26.23
CA HIS A 28 10.13 16.22 -27.70
C HIS A 28 9.49 15.06 -28.45
N ARG A 29 8.19 14.81 -28.23
CA ARG A 29 7.39 13.75 -28.91
C ARG A 29 8.05 12.36 -28.89
N GLY A 30 8.89 12.12 -27.90
CA GLY A 30 9.65 10.89 -27.71
C GLY A 30 9.49 10.40 -26.30
N THR A 31 10.13 9.27 -26.03
CA THR A 31 10.17 8.68 -24.70
C THR A 31 11.58 8.74 -24.12
N GLU A 32 11.65 8.88 -22.80
CA GLU A 32 12.90 8.89 -22.04
C GLU A 32 13.02 7.61 -21.19
N LYS A 33 14.24 7.31 -20.76
CA LYS A 33 14.55 6.16 -19.88
C LYS A 33 14.51 6.49 -18.39
N SER A 34 14.40 7.76 -18.05
CA SER A 34 14.32 8.25 -16.69
C SER A 34 13.27 9.36 -16.59
N LEU A 35 12.75 9.55 -15.38
CA LEU A 35 11.88 10.65 -15.00
C LEU A 35 12.71 11.71 -14.27
N ARG A 36 12.55 12.98 -14.65
CA ARG A 36 13.12 14.07 -13.87
C ARG A 36 12.27 14.30 -12.62
N VAL A 37 12.89 14.23 -11.45
CA VAL A 37 12.25 14.42 -10.13
C VAL A 37 13.03 15.42 -9.28
N HIS A 38 12.40 15.97 -8.25
CA HIS A 38 13.07 16.83 -7.28
C HIS A 38 13.88 15.98 -6.29
N SER A 39 14.93 16.56 -5.72
CA SER A 39 15.58 16.03 -4.53
C SER A 39 14.57 15.87 -3.39
N ILE A 40 14.60 14.71 -2.74
CA ILE A 40 13.69 14.36 -1.64
C ILE A 40 14.43 14.60 -0.33
N GLU A 41 13.93 15.53 0.48
CA GLU A 41 14.49 15.80 1.80
C GLU A 41 14.01 14.78 2.84
N PRO A 42 14.85 14.41 3.83
CA PRO A 42 14.45 13.48 4.87
C PRO A 42 13.21 13.96 5.62
N GLY A 43 12.20 13.08 5.69
CA GLY A 43 10.95 13.36 6.41
C GLY A 43 9.86 13.96 5.54
N GLU A 44 10.17 14.51 4.36
CA GLU A 44 9.17 15.05 3.44
C GLU A 44 8.36 13.93 2.77
N SER A 45 7.13 14.29 2.37
CA SER A 45 6.26 13.42 1.57
C SER A 45 6.37 13.82 0.11
N TYR A 46 6.72 12.87 -0.74
CA TYR A 46 6.85 13.08 -2.18
C TYR A 46 5.79 12.25 -2.92
N GLN A 47 4.77 12.92 -3.46
CA GLN A 47 3.65 12.27 -4.13
C GLN A 47 3.89 12.20 -5.65
N LEU A 48 3.57 11.05 -6.24
CA LEU A 48 3.63 10.82 -7.67
C LEU A 48 2.22 10.60 -8.22
N GLY A 49 1.97 11.13 -9.43
CA GLY A 49 0.72 10.93 -10.15
C GLY A 49 0.97 10.15 -11.43
N ILE A 50 0.18 9.08 -11.64
CA ILE A 50 0.17 8.31 -12.88
C ILE A 50 -1.15 8.61 -13.58
N PHE A 51 -1.07 9.14 -14.79
CA PHE A 51 -2.23 9.60 -15.56
C PHE A 51 -2.56 8.64 -16.69
N LEU A 52 -3.78 8.78 -17.24
CA LEU A 52 -4.29 7.98 -18.36
C LEU A 52 -4.47 6.48 -18.03
N ILE A 53 -4.70 6.17 -16.75
CA ILE A 53 -4.93 4.79 -16.26
C ILE A 53 -6.42 4.40 -16.20
N GLY A 54 -7.35 5.29 -16.57
CA GLY A 54 -8.79 5.08 -16.42
C GLY A 54 -9.44 4.06 -17.37
N ALA A 55 -8.66 3.38 -18.20
CA ALA A 55 -9.16 2.33 -19.09
C ALA A 55 -8.37 1.04 -18.86
N TYR A 56 -9.07 -0.08 -18.73
CA TYR A 56 -8.56 -1.44 -18.52
C TYR A 56 -7.81 -1.70 -17.21
N GLN A 57 -7.06 -0.74 -16.66
CA GLN A 57 -6.13 -1.01 -15.56
C GLN A 57 -6.80 -1.46 -14.27
N GLU A 58 -7.98 -0.93 -13.97
CA GLU A 58 -8.74 -1.30 -12.77
C GLU A 58 -9.17 -2.77 -12.78
N ILE A 59 -9.65 -3.29 -13.92
CA ILE A 59 -10.19 -4.65 -13.99
C ILE A 59 -9.13 -5.72 -14.31
N LEU A 60 -7.97 -5.32 -14.83
CA LEU A 60 -6.88 -6.23 -15.20
C LEU A 60 -5.80 -6.34 -14.12
N GLY A 61 -5.94 -5.62 -13.01
CA GLY A 61 -5.07 -5.76 -11.85
C GLY A 61 -5.06 -7.19 -11.30
N ASP A 62 -3.94 -7.60 -10.75
CA ASP A 62 -3.77 -8.87 -10.04
C ASP A 62 -3.14 -8.59 -8.67
N MET A 63 -3.29 -9.52 -7.73
CA MET A 63 -2.82 -9.38 -6.35
C MET A 63 -1.39 -9.91 -6.19
N HIS A 64 -0.45 -9.36 -6.95
CA HIS A 64 0.95 -9.75 -6.84
C HIS A 64 1.48 -9.43 -5.44
N ASN A 65 2.09 -10.41 -4.77
CA ASN A 65 2.46 -10.33 -3.34
C ASN A 65 1.32 -9.98 -2.38
N LEU A 66 0.06 -10.28 -2.75
CA LEU A 66 -1.13 -10.00 -1.93
C LEU A 66 -1.35 -8.50 -1.64
N PHE A 67 -0.84 -7.62 -2.50
CA PHE A 67 -1.31 -6.24 -2.54
C PHE A 67 -2.70 -6.22 -3.17
N GLY A 68 -3.69 -5.81 -2.38
CA GLY A 68 -5.09 -5.73 -2.81
C GLY A 68 -5.42 -4.39 -3.47
N ASP A 69 -6.70 -4.15 -3.67
CA ASP A 69 -7.17 -2.95 -4.36
C ASP A 69 -6.79 -1.63 -3.65
N THR A 70 -6.62 -0.58 -4.46
CA THR A 70 -6.31 0.76 -3.95
C THR A 70 -7.54 1.54 -3.51
N ASN A 71 -7.40 2.40 -2.49
CA ASN A 71 -8.44 3.38 -2.17
C ASN A 71 -8.81 4.21 -3.41
N THR A 72 -10.10 4.26 -3.74
CA THR A 72 -10.62 4.99 -4.91
C THR A 72 -11.58 6.08 -4.46
N VAL A 73 -11.42 7.29 -5.01
CA VAL A 73 -12.26 8.44 -4.68
C VAL A 73 -12.82 9.07 -5.95
N HIS A 74 -14.14 9.18 -6.02
CA HIS A 74 -14.83 9.90 -7.10
C HIS A 74 -14.99 11.36 -6.70
N VAL A 75 -14.38 12.25 -7.47
CA VAL A 75 -14.37 13.70 -7.21
C VAL A 75 -15.00 14.43 -8.39
N SER A 76 -15.97 15.29 -8.10
CA SER A 76 -16.54 16.25 -9.05
C SER A 76 -16.25 17.70 -8.64
N LEU A 77 -16.35 18.60 -9.60
CA LEU A 77 -16.10 20.03 -9.40
C LEU A 77 -17.44 20.77 -9.50
N ASN A 78 -17.78 21.52 -8.44
CA ASN A 78 -18.96 22.36 -8.41
C ASN A 78 -18.78 23.63 -9.27
N GLU A 79 -19.88 24.30 -9.61
CA GLU A 79 -19.85 25.54 -10.41
C GLU A 79 -19.05 26.67 -9.73
N ASP A 80 -18.98 26.67 -8.40
CA ASP A 80 -18.22 27.62 -7.60
C ASP A 80 -16.72 27.27 -7.46
N GLY A 81 -16.29 26.15 -8.07
CA GLY A 81 -14.92 25.66 -8.03
C GLY A 81 -14.57 24.84 -6.78
N SER A 82 -15.52 24.58 -5.89
CA SER A 82 -15.31 23.66 -4.76
C SER A 82 -15.33 22.20 -5.21
N LEU A 83 -14.56 21.36 -4.51
CA LEU A 83 -14.53 19.91 -4.74
C LEU A 83 -15.69 19.24 -4.02
N ASN A 84 -16.33 18.29 -4.71
CA ASN A 84 -17.34 17.41 -4.16
C ASN A 84 -16.83 15.96 -4.20
N TYR A 85 -16.81 15.30 -3.05
CA TYR A 85 -16.38 13.90 -2.92
C TYR A 85 -17.63 13.01 -2.95
N GLU A 86 -17.90 12.42 -4.10
CA GLU A 86 -19.15 11.70 -4.35
C GLU A 86 -19.16 10.30 -3.76
N GLN A 87 -18.01 9.61 -3.86
CA GLN A 87 -17.86 8.25 -3.40
C GLN A 87 -16.42 8.01 -2.95
N ILE A 88 -16.29 7.28 -1.85
CA ILE A 88 -15.02 6.74 -1.36
C ILE A 88 -15.20 5.23 -1.30
N ILE A 89 -14.34 4.51 -2.01
CA ILE A 89 -14.24 3.06 -1.99
C ILE A 89 -12.93 2.76 -1.29
N GLU A 90 -13.03 2.14 -0.11
CA GLU A 90 -11.86 1.70 0.65
C GLU A 90 -11.17 0.56 -0.11
N GLY A 91 -9.84 0.61 -0.15
CA GLY A 91 -9.03 -0.49 -0.65
C GLY A 91 -9.03 -1.67 0.32
N GLU A 92 -8.44 -2.77 -0.11
CA GLU A 92 -8.52 -4.03 0.62
C GLU A 92 -7.51 -4.13 1.76
N ASP A 93 -7.96 -4.71 2.88
CA ASP A 93 -7.11 -5.07 3.99
C ASP A 93 -6.48 -6.47 3.81
N VAL A 94 -5.57 -6.84 4.72
CA VAL A 94 -4.91 -8.15 4.68
C VAL A 94 -5.90 -9.31 4.82
N THR A 95 -6.99 -9.14 5.56
CA THR A 95 -8.02 -10.17 5.74
C THR A 95 -8.81 -10.40 4.46
N ASP A 96 -9.19 -9.33 3.75
CA ASP A 96 -9.85 -9.40 2.45
C ASP A 96 -9.02 -10.20 1.46
N VAL A 97 -7.72 -9.87 1.36
CA VAL A 97 -6.84 -10.54 0.39
C VAL A 97 -6.57 -12.01 0.77
N LEU A 98 -6.44 -12.30 2.06
CA LEU A 98 -6.31 -13.67 2.55
C LEU A 98 -7.56 -14.50 2.27
N ASP A 99 -8.75 -13.89 2.22
CA ASP A 99 -9.98 -14.61 1.93
C ASP A 99 -10.00 -15.17 0.50
N TYR A 100 -9.45 -14.45 -0.48
CA TYR A 100 -9.33 -14.92 -1.87
C TYR A 100 -8.52 -16.21 -1.97
N VAL A 101 -7.49 -16.36 -1.14
CA VAL A 101 -6.66 -17.56 -1.06
C VAL A 101 -7.15 -18.58 -0.01
N GLN A 102 -8.42 -18.44 0.42
CA GLN A 102 -9.14 -19.34 1.31
C GLN A 102 -8.60 -19.40 2.74
N PHE A 103 -8.00 -18.31 3.22
CA PHE A 103 -7.60 -18.16 4.61
C PHE A 103 -8.54 -17.19 5.33
N LYS A 104 -9.11 -17.64 6.45
CA LYS A 104 -9.96 -16.80 7.30
C LYS A 104 -9.13 -16.13 8.40
N GLY A 105 -9.16 -14.81 8.47
CA GLY A 105 -8.41 -14.02 9.47
C GLY A 105 -8.66 -14.47 10.91
N ASP A 106 -9.92 -14.76 11.27
CA ASP A 106 -10.29 -15.24 12.61
C ASP A 106 -9.66 -16.60 12.95
N GLU A 107 -9.57 -17.52 11.96
CA GLU A 107 -8.93 -18.81 12.19
C GLU A 107 -7.42 -18.66 12.40
N LEU A 108 -6.78 -17.78 11.64
CA LEU A 108 -5.36 -17.47 11.79
C LEU A 108 -5.08 -16.84 13.15
N ALA A 109 -5.86 -15.84 13.55
CA ALA A 109 -5.77 -15.21 14.86
C ALA A 109 -5.99 -16.22 16.00
N GLY A 110 -6.93 -17.15 15.85
CA GLY A 110 -7.16 -18.23 16.80
C GLY A 110 -5.96 -19.18 16.94
N ARG A 111 -5.29 -19.54 15.84
CA ARG A 111 -4.07 -20.36 15.87
C ARG A 111 -2.91 -19.64 16.57
N VAL A 112 -2.74 -18.35 16.30
CA VAL A 112 -1.72 -17.51 16.96
C VAL A 112 -2.01 -17.40 18.46
N ALA A 113 -3.27 -17.16 18.85
CA ALA A 113 -3.66 -17.13 20.26
C ALA A 113 -3.34 -18.45 20.99
N GLY A 114 -3.64 -19.60 20.37
CA GLY A 114 -3.29 -20.90 20.94
C GLY A 114 -1.78 -21.11 21.11
N PHE A 115 -0.98 -20.66 20.13
CA PHE A 115 0.49 -20.69 20.22
C PHE A 115 1.02 -19.80 21.36
N LEU A 116 0.45 -18.60 21.53
CA LEU A 116 0.84 -17.66 22.56
C LEU A 116 0.50 -18.18 23.96
N ILE A 117 -0.69 -18.76 24.16
CA ILE A 117 -1.08 -19.43 25.42
C ILE A 117 -0.07 -20.51 25.80
N ALA A 118 0.28 -21.38 24.86
CA ALA A 118 1.27 -22.44 25.11
C ALA A 118 2.67 -21.90 25.43
N SER A 119 3.01 -20.70 24.94
CA SER A 119 4.28 -20.03 25.21
C SER A 119 4.30 -19.40 26.61
N VAL A 120 3.18 -18.86 27.07
CA VAL A 120 2.99 -18.38 28.44
C VAL A 120 3.08 -19.55 29.43
N GLU A 121 2.44 -20.69 29.15
CA GLU A 121 2.52 -21.89 30.00
C GLU A 121 3.94 -22.44 30.16
N LYS A 122 4.77 -22.30 29.11
CA LYS A 122 6.18 -22.70 29.12
C LYS A 122 7.10 -21.67 29.80
N GLY A 123 6.58 -20.49 30.13
CA GLY A 123 7.34 -19.38 30.72
C GLY A 123 8.31 -18.70 29.74
N THR A 124 8.09 -18.84 28.42
CA THR A 124 8.91 -18.14 27.40
C THR A 124 8.40 -16.73 27.10
N LEU A 125 7.15 -16.44 27.43
CA LEU A 125 6.51 -15.13 27.34
C LEU A 125 5.68 -14.89 28.61
N THR A 126 5.49 -13.62 28.96
CA THR A 126 4.50 -13.19 29.94
C THR A 126 3.10 -13.09 29.30
N GLN A 127 2.05 -13.06 30.13
CA GLN A 127 0.69 -12.86 29.64
C GLN A 127 0.52 -11.50 28.93
N GLU A 128 1.16 -10.46 29.47
CA GLU A 128 1.14 -9.11 28.90
C GLU A 128 1.75 -9.09 27.50
N GLU A 129 2.94 -9.68 27.32
CA GLU A 129 3.57 -9.80 26.00
C GLU A 129 2.70 -10.59 25.02
N ALA A 130 2.07 -11.68 25.47
CA ALA A 130 1.18 -12.48 24.64
C ALA A 130 -0.05 -11.67 24.17
N ASP A 131 -0.65 -10.87 25.05
CA ASP A 131 -1.79 -10.03 24.72
C ASP A 131 -1.39 -8.94 23.72
N ASP A 132 -0.22 -8.31 23.92
CA ASP A 132 0.34 -7.31 23.01
C ASP A 132 0.63 -7.91 21.62
N TYR A 133 1.24 -9.11 21.55
CA TYR A 133 1.49 -9.80 20.29
C TYR A 133 0.20 -10.15 19.55
N LEU A 134 -0.82 -10.61 20.27
CA LEU A 134 -2.10 -10.95 19.65
C LEU A 134 -2.82 -9.69 19.13
N ALA A 135 -2.75 -8.59 19.88
CA ALA A 135 -3.29 -7.30 19.44
C ALA A 135 -2.58 -6.81 18.18
N LEU A 136 -1.25 -6.82 18.16
CA LEU A 136 -0.44 -6.45 17.00
C LEU A 136 -0.75 -7.33 15.78
N TYR A 137 -0.90 -8.64 15.98
CA TYR A 137 -1.24 -9.57 14.90
C TYR A 137 -2.61 -9.25 14.29
N LYS A 138 -3.61 -8.98 15.13
CA LYS A 138 -4.95 -8.59 14.67
C LYS A 138 -4.95 -7.22 13.99
N GLU A 139 -4.16 -6.28 14.48
CA GLU A 139 -3.97 -4.99 13.81
C GLU A 139 -3.39 -5.18 12.42
N GLY A 140 -2.38 -6.03 12.26
CA GLY A 140 -1.81 -6.37 10.96
C GLY A 140 -2.82 -7.02 10.01
N LEU A 141 -3.72 -7.87 10.52
CA LEU A 141 -4.77 -8.50 9.71
C LEU A 141 -5.84 -7.50 9.22
N ASN A 142 -6.18 -6.50 10.02
CA ASN A 142 -7.12 -5.44 9.63
C ASN A 142 -6.39 -4.23 9.00
N GLY A 143 -5.09 -4.36 8.77
CA GLY A 143 -4.25 -3.33 8.19
C GLY A 143 -4.42 -3.29 6.68
N TYR A 144 -4.31 -2.10 6.11
CA TYR A 144 -4.27 -1.93 4.67
C TYR A 144 -3.08 -2.69 4.07
N THR A 145 -3.26 -3.28 2.89
CA THR A 145 -2.24 -4.15 2.28
C THR A 145 -0.95 -3.42 1.90
N TYR A 146 -0.99 -2.10 1.73
CA TYR A 146 0.17 -1.27 1.39
C TYR A 146 0.96 -0.80 2.62
N LEU A 147 2.22 -0.47 2.40
CA LEU A 147 3.15 -0.08 3.47
C LEU A 147 2.80 1.27 4.09
N VAL A 148 2.90 1.34 5.42
CA VAL A 148 2.82 2.59 6.17
C VAL A 148 4.22 3.16 6.40
N LYS A 149 4.35 4.49 6.33
CA LYS A 149 5.58 5.17 6.71
C LYS A 149 5.81 4.90 8.21
N PRO A 150 6.95 4.31 8.61
CA PRO A 150 7.24 4.11 10.02
C PRO A 150 7.25 5.47 10.73
N PRO A 151 6.78 5.56 11.98
CA PRO A 151 6.91 6.79 12.76
C PRO A 151 8.39 7.19 12.84
N PRO A 152 8.70 8.50 12.84
CA PRO A 152 10.08 8.95 12.95
C PRO A 152 10.70 8.41 14.25
N ALA A 153 11.92 7.87 14.14
CA ALA A 153 12.71 7.32 15.24
C ALA A 153 13.17 8.40 16.22
#